data_AF-A0A7N0VAV1-F1
#
_entry.id   AF-A0A7N0VAV1-F1
#
_cell.length_a   1.000
_cell.length_b   1.000
_cell.length_c   1.000
_cell.angle_alpha   90.00
_cell.angle_beta   90.00
_cell.angle_gamma   90.00
#
_symmetry.space_group_name_H-M   'P 1'
#
loop_
_entity.id
_entity.type
_entity.pdbx_description
1 polymer ?
#
loop_
_entity_poly.entity_id
_entity_poly.type
_entity_poly.pdbx_seq_one_letter_code
_entity_poly.pdbx_strand_id
1 'polypeptide(L)'
;MVETKMSLRKGAKVWVEDRELAWVPAEVVDSAGKQVQLLTRFGKKVFSAAEKLCPRDPDAEDHGGVDDMTKLTYLNEPGVLYNLERRYVLNDIYTYTGSILIAVNPFTKLPHHSHVV
;
A
#
# COMPACT_ATOMS: atom_id res chain seq x y z
N MET A 1 0.93 3.50 25.64
CA MET A 1 0.72 3.08 24.24
C MET A 1 -0.40 3.95 23.70
N VAL A 2 -0.10 4.86 22.77
CA VAL A 2 -1.11 5.76 22.21
C VAL A 2 -1.76 5.01 21.06
N GLU A 3 -2.98 4.51 21.25
CA GLU A 3 -3.84 4.18 20.12
C GLU A 3 -4.16 5.48 19.40
N THR A 4 -3.41 5.77 18.34
CA THR A 4 -3.72 6.88 17.45
C THR A 4 -5.04 6.56 16.76
N LYS A 5 -6.12 7.06 17.35
CA LYS A 5 -7.48 6.98 16.81
C LYS A 5 -7.46 7.60 15.41
N MET A 6 -7.49 6.74 14.39
CA MET A 6 -7.49 7.16 12.98
C MET A 6 -8.63 8.15 12.77
N SER A 7 -8.28 9.42 12.53
CA SER A 7 -9.28 10.44 12.20
C SER A 7 -9.60 10.35 10.71
N LEU A 8 -10.51 9.43 10.38
CA LEU A 8 -11.02 9.21 9.02
C LEU A 8 -11.88 10.41 8.60
N ARG A 9 -11.23 11.43 8.03
CA ARG A 9 -11.90 12.60 7.46
C ARG A 9 -12.35 12.29 6.04
N LYS A 10 -13.39 12.99 5.58
CA LYS A 10 -13.76 13.00 4.16
C LYS A 10 -12.53 13.40 3.32
N GLY A 11 -12.27 12.64 2.25
CA GLY A 11 -11.08 12.79 1.40
C GLY A 11 -9.86 11.97 1.86
N ALA A 12 -9.92 11.29 3.00
CA ALA A 12 -8.81 10.45 3.44
C ALA A 12 -8.61 9.26 2.49
N LYS A 13 -7.37 9.05 2.06
CA LYS A 13 -6.95 7.88 1.29
C LYS A 13 -6.76 6.69 2.23
N VAL A 14 -7.40 5.57 1.93
CA VAL A 14 -7.36 4.34 2.72
C VAL A 14 -7.24 3.11 1.83
N TRP A 15 -6.84 2.01 2.44
CA TRP A 15 -6.96 0.66 1.89
C TRP A 15 -8.19 -0.01 2.46
N VAL A 16 -8.90 -0.76 1.61
CA VAL A 16 -10.00 -1.62 2.00
C VAL A 16 -9.74 -3.02 1.48
N GLU A 17 -10.06 -4.04 2.29
CA GLU A 17 -9.93 -5.44 1.90
C GLU A 17 -10.80 -5.76 0.68
N ASP A 18 -10.25 -6.56 -0.22
CA ASP A 18 -10.94 -7.11 -1.38
C ASP A 18 -10.67 -8.61 -1.48
N ARG A 19 -11.65 -9.39 -1.91
CA ARG A 19 -11.53 -10.86 -1.95
C ARG A 19 -10.59 -11.36 -3.05
N GLU A 20 -10.46 -10.60 -4.14
CA GLU A 20 -9.68 -11.01 -5.31
C GLU A 20 -8.30 -10.36 -5.30
N LEU A 21 -8.25 -9.06 -4.98
CA LEU A 21 -7.02 -8.26 -5.02
C LEU A 21 -6.31 -8.14 -3.67
N ALA A 22 -6.83 -8.79 -2.62
CA ALA A 22 -6.48 -8.64 -1.20
C ALA A 22 -6.75 -7.23 -0.65
N TRP A 23 -6.23 -6.19 -1.30
CA TRP A 23 -6.35 -4.80 -0.89
C TRP A 23 -6.60 -3.89 -2.09
N VAL A 24 -7.57 -2.98 -1.96
CA VAL A 24 -7.84 -1.96 -2.99
C VAL A 24 -7.78 -0.56 -2.39
N PRO A 25 -7.26 0.43 -3.12
CA PRO A 25 -7.22 1.80 -2.66
C PRO A 25 -8.62 2.41 -2.79
N ALA A 26 -8.99 3.19 -1.78
CA ALA A 26 -10.25 3.88 -1.70
C ALA A 26 -10.10 5.25 -1.03
N GLU A 27 -11.13 6.07 -1.17
CA GLU A 27 -11.25 7.39 -0.55
C GLU A 27 -12.51 7.45 0.32
N VAL A 28 -12.39 8.06 1.50
CA VAL A 28 -13.52 8.28 2.40
C VAL A 28 -14.43 9.36 1.83
N VAL A 29 -15.68 9.00 1.48
CA VAL A 29 -16.68 9.93 0.97
C VAL A 29 -17.54 10.49 2.08
N ASP A 30 -17.95 9.62 3.02
CA ASP A 30 -18.81 9.97 4.13
C ASP A 30 -18.62 9.01 5.31
N SER A 31 -18.98 9.46 6.50
CA SER A 31 -18.97 8.65 7.73
C SER A 31 -20.40 8.56 8.28
N ALA A 32 -21.06 7.42 8.05
CA ALA A 32 -22.41 7.15 8.50
C ALA A 32 -22.39 6.29 9.77
N GLY A 33 -22.25 6.95 10.93
CA GLY A 33 -22.27 6.27 12.24
C GLY A 33 -21.05 5.36 12.44
N LYS A 34 -21.29 4.04 12.52
CA LYS A 34 -20.22 3.03 12.71
C LYS A 34 -19.56 2.56 11.40
N GLN A 35 -20.15 2.90 10.25
CA GLN A 35 -19.63 2.53 8.94
C GLN A 35 -19.16 3.75 8.19
N VAL A 36 -18.12 3.55 7.38
CA VAL A 36 -17.52 4.55 6.53
C VAL A 36 -17.89 4.20 5.09
N GLN A 37 -18.43 5.17 4.38
CA GLN A 37 -18.70 5.07 2.96
C GLN A 37 -17.43 5.43 2.19
N LEU A 38 -17.01 4.50 1.33
CA LEU A 38 -15.78 4.59 0.59
C LEU A 38 -16.07 4.57 -0.91
N LEU A 39 -15.27 5.31 -1.66
CA LEU A 39 -15.21 5.20 -3.11
C LEU A 39 -13.89 4.52 -3.47
N THR A 40 -13.97 3.29 -3.98
CA THR A 40 -12.79 2.57 -4.48
C THR A 40 -12.26 3.27 -5.75
N ARG A 41 -10.96 3.07 -6.08
CA ARG A 41 -10.40 3.59 -7.35
C ARG A 41 -11.14 3.14 -8.61
N PHE A 42 -11.93 2.07 -8.51
CA PHE A 42 -12.73 1.53 -9.60
C PHE A 42 -14.12 2.18 -9.72
N GLY A 43 -14.41 3.22 -8.93
CA GLY A 43 -15.70 3.92 -8.93
C GLY A 43 -16.81 3.19 -8.16
N LYS A 44 -16.53 2.01 -7.57
CA LYS A 44 -17.48 1.26 -6.75
C LYS A 44 -17.56 1.88 -5.35
N LYS A 45 -18.80 2.16 -4.91
CA LYS A 45 -19.08 2.57 -3.53
C LYS A 45 -19.18 1.35 -2.63
N VAL A 46 -18.45 1.34 -1.53
CA VAL A 46 -18.45 0.26 -0.54
C VAL A 46 -18.61 0.83 0.87
N PHE A 47 -19.17 0.04 1.77
CA PHE A 47 -19.29 0.37 3.18
C PHE A 47 -18.41 -0.57 3.98
N SER A 48 -17.57 -0.01 4.85
CA SER A 48 -16.71 -0.79 5.74
C SER A 48 -16.67 -0.19 7.13
N ALA A 49 -16.32 -1.00 8.13
CA ALA A 49 -16.06 -0.51 9.47
C ALA A 49 -14.73 0.24 9.49
N ALA A 50 -14.66 1.37 10.20
CA ALA A 50 -13.45 2.18 10.34
C ALA A 50 -12.22 1.37 10.80
N GLU A 51 -12.45 0.37 11.66
CA GLU A 51 -11.42 -0.50 12.24
C GLU A 51 -10.76 -1.44 11.22
N LYS A 52 -11.45 -1.73 10.10
CA LYS A 52 -10.94 -2.59 9.03
C LYS A 52 -10.19 -1.82 7.95
N LEU A 53 -10.07 -0.50 8.10
CA LEU A 53 -9.41 0.35 7.13
C LEU A 53 -7.97 0.60 7.54
N CYS A 54 -7.06 0.42 6.59
CA CYS A 54 -5.68 0.83 6.79
C CYS A 54 -5.45 2.20 6.15
N PRO A 55 -4.74 3.12 6.80
CA PRO A 55 -4.38 4.39 6.18
C PRO A 55 -3.47 4.14 4.97
N ARG A 56 -3.61 4.98 3.95
CA ARG A 56 -2.83 4.85 2.73
C ARG A 56 -1.90 6.05 2.57
N ASP A 57 -0.64 5.76 2.32
CA ASP A 57 0.39 6.77 2.06
C ASP A 57 0.14 7.41 0.68
N PRO A 58 -0.09 8.74 0.60
CA PRO A 58 -0.26 9.45 -0.66
C PRO A 58 1.04 9.58 -1.47
N ASP A 59 2.19 9.68 -0.82
CA ASP A 59 3.47 10.02 -1.46
C ASP A 59 4.14 8.78 -2.09
N ALA A 60 3.82 7.59 -1.56
CA ALA A 60 4.27 6.31 -2.13
C ALA A 60 3.75 6.07 -3.57
N GLU A 61 2.67 6.73 -3.98
CA GLU A 61 2.11 6.62 -5.33
C GLU A 61 2.95 7.35 -6.39
N ASP A 62 3.48 8.52 -6.05
CA ASP A 62 4.08 9.48 -7.01
C ASP A 62 5.50 9.09 -7.44
N HIS A 63 6.18 8.25 -6.66
CA HIS A 63 7.60 7.93 -6.86
C HIS A 63 7.90 6.49 -7.32
N GLY A 64 6.87 5.70 -7.65
CA GLY A 64 7.06 4.32 -8.12
C GLY A 64 7.42 3.30 -7.02
N GLY A 65 7.25 3.69 -5.75
CA GLY A 65 7.63 2.89 -4.57
C GLY A 65 8.94 3.37 -3.94
N VAL A 66 9.21 2.91 -2.72
CA VAL A 66 10.41 3.22 -1.93
C VAL A 66 11.35 2.01 -1.86
N ASP A 67 12.65 2.27 -1.97
CA ASP A 67 13.73 1.30 -1.82
C ASP A 67 13.86 0.75 -0.40
N ASP A 68 13.47 1.52 0.62
CA ASP A 68 13.37 1.11 2.02
C ASP A 68 11.98 1.44 2.56
N MET A 69 11.21 0.42 2.94
CA MET A 69 9.84 0.56 3.43
C MET A 69 9.74 1.25 4.80
N THR A 70 10.86 1.45 5.50
CA THR A 70 10.88 2.32 6.70
C THR A 70 10.57 3.78 6.38
N LYS A 71 10.65 4.18 5.10
CA LYS A 71 10.26 5.51 4.61
C LYS A 71 8.76 5.69 4.45
N LEU A 72 7.96 4.62 4.52
CA LEU A 72 6.50 4.71 4.44
C LEU A 72 5.94 5.39 5.69
N THR A 73 5.03 6.35 5.51
CA THR A 73 4.28 6.99 6.60
C THR A 73 3.47 5.97 7.38
N TYR A 74 2.90 4.99 6.68
CA TYR A 74 2.11 3.91 7.24
C TYR A 74 2.68 2.56 6.81
N LEU A 75 3.47 1.94 7.70
CA LEU A 75 3.97 0.58 7.50
C LEU A 75 2.90 -0.44 7.88
N ASN A 76 1.92 -0.64 7.01
CA ASN A 76 0.87 -1.64 7.14
C ASN A 76 0.95 -2.68 6.01
N GLU A 77 0.25 -3.81 6.18
CA GLU A 77 0.23 -4.91 5.21
C GLU A 77 -0.08 -4.46 3.77
N PRO A 78 -1.14 -3.66 3.49
CA PRO A 78 -1.39 -3.18 2.14
C PRO A 78 -0.30 -2.27 1.59
N GLY A 79 0.31 -1.42 2.42
CA GLY A 79 1.41 -0.55 2.02
C GLY A 79 2.65 -1.33 1.60
N VAL A 80 2.98 -2.40 2.33
CA VAL A 80 4.07 -3.32 1.99
C VAL A 80 3.79 -4.03 0.67
N LEU A 81 2.59 -4.62 0.53
CA LEU A 81 2.18 -5.33 -0.69
C LEU A 81 2.24 -4.42 -1.91
N TYR A 82 1.67 -3.22 -1.80
CA TYR A 82 1.65 -2.23 -2.87
C TYR A 82 3.07 -1.78 -3.26
N ASN A 83 3.95 -1.55 -2.29
CA ASN A 83 5.33 -1.14 -2.57
C ASN A 83 6.10 -2.21 -3.35
N LEU A 84 5.99 -3.47 -2.93
CA LEU A 84 6.63 -4.61 -3.60
C LEU A 84 6.08 -4.80 -5.01
N GLU A 85 4.76 -4.71 -5.21
CA GLU A 85 4.14 -4.81 -6.54
C GLU A 85 4.65 -3.71 -7.48
N ARG A 86 4.67 -2.45 -7.03
CA ARG A 86 5.12 -1.31 -7.83
C ARG A 86 6.58 -1.45 -8.27
N ARG A 87 7.47 -1.80 -7.34
CA ARG A 87 8.89 -2.01 -7.62
C ARG A 87 9.12 -3.21 -8.53
N TYR A 88 8.36 -4.30 -8.35
CA TYR A 88 8.40 -5.46 -9.22
C TYR A 88 8.06 -5.13 -10.68
N VAL A 89 7.00 -4.35 -10.93
CA VAL A 89 6.61 -3.91 -12.28
C VAL A 89 7.69 -3.03 -12.94
N LEU A 90 8.52 -2.37 -12.13
CA LEU A 90 9.68 -1.58 -12.59
C LEU A 90 10.98 -2.41 -12.70
N ASN A 91 10.91 -3.74 -12.52
CA ASN A 91 12.06 -4.66 -12.46
C ASN A 91 13.03 -4.38 -11.30
N ASP A 92 12.60 -3.69 -10.25
CA ASP A 92 13.37 -3.45 -9.05
C ASP A 92 12.98 -4.48 -7.98
N ILE A 93 13.65 -5.64 -8.03
CA ILE A 93 13.25 -6.80 -7.24
C ILE A 93 13.76 -6.79 -5.79
N TYR A 94 14.62 -5.84 -5.44
CA TYR A 94 15.27 -5.76 -4.13
C TYR A 94 14.68 -4.59 -3.34
N THR A 95 14.17 -4.84 -2.14
CA THR A 95 13.55 -3.80 -1.32
C THR A 95 13.93 -4.00 0.14
N TYR A 96 14.44 -2.96 0.79
CA TYR A 96 14.76 -2.98 2.20
C TYR A 96 13.53 -2.73 3.07
N THR A 97 13.59 -3.24 4.29
CA THR A 97 12.75 -2.83 5.41
C THR A 97 13.66 -2.70 6.62
N GLY A 98 14.37 -1.58 6.69
CA GLY A 98 15.47 -1.40 7.63
C GLY A 98 16.62 -2.36 7.31
N SER A 99 16.99 -3.20 8.28
CA SER A 99 18.11 -4.14 8.14
C SER A 99 17.79 -5.41 7.32
N ILE A 100 16.52 -5.62 6.96
CA ILE A 100 16.08 -6.81 6.23
C ILE A 100 15.99 -6.47 4.74
N LEU A 101 16.52 -7.33 3.88
CA LEU A 101 16.38 -7.25 2.42
C LEU A 101 15.35 -8.28 1.93
N ILE A 102 14.35 -7.79 1.19
CA ILE A 102 13.35 -8.62 0.51
C ILE A 102 13.72 -8.68 -0.98
N ALA A 103 13.72 -9.89 -1.54
CA ALA A 103 13.94 -10.13 -2.96
C ALA A 103 12.72 -10.85 -3.58
N VAL A 104 12.12 -10.28 -4.63
CA VAL A 104 10.96 -10.86 -5.32
C VAL A 104 11.40 -11.51 -6.63
N ASN A 105 11.08 -12.79 -6.86
CA ASN A 105 11.55 -13.51 -8.05
C ASN A 105 10.97 -12.93 -9.35
N PRO A 106 11.79 -12.41 -10.29
CA PRO A 106 11.32 -11.82 -11.55
C PRO A 106 10.84 -12.86 -12.58
N PHE A 107 11.08 -14.16 -12.34
CA PHE A 107 10.81 -15.27 -13.27
C PHE A 107 11.35 -15.06 -14.69
N THR A 108 12.31 -14.14 -14.83
CA THR A 108 12.94 -13.73 -16.08
C THR A 108 14.40 -13.41 -15.79
N LYS A 109 15.24 -13.42 -16.83
CA LYS A 109 16.63 -12.99 -16.68
C LYS A 109 16.64 -11.47 -16.55
N LEU A 110 17.24 -10.95 -15.49
CA LEU A 110 17.47 -9.53 -15.38
C LEU A 110 18.55 -9.10 -16.40
N PRO A 111 18.38 -7.95 -17.07
CA PRO A 111 19.37 -7.43 -18.02
C PRO A 111 20.71 -7.06 -17.35
N HIS A 112 20.78 -7.07 -16.01
CA HIS A 112 21.94 -6.68 -15.23
C HIS A 112 22.52 -7.87 -14.46
N HIS A 113 23.20 -8.76 -15.19
CA HIS A 113 24.31 -9.52 -14.64
C HIS A 113 25.56 -9.15 -15.45
N SER A 114 26.02 -7.90 -15.32
CA SER A 114 27.43 -7.64 -15.59
C SER A 114 28.20 -8.38 -14.52
N HIS A 115 28.94 -9.41 -14.93
CA HIS A 115 29.95 -10.08 -14.13
C HIS A 115 30.79 -9.03 -13.41
N VAL A 116 30.60 -8.89 -12.10
CA VAL A 116 31.63 -8.30 -11.26
C VAL A 116 32.57 -9.45 -10.96
N VAL A 117 33.70 -9.44 -11.67
CA VAL A 117 34.85 -10.32 -11.45
C VAL A 117 35.36 -10.14 -10.03
#